data_AF-A0A9P1DPQ0-F1
#
_entry.id   AF-A0A9P1DPQ0-F1
#
_cell.length_a   1.000
_cell.length_b   1.000
_cell.length_c   1.000
_cell.angle_alpha   90.00
_cell.angle_beta   90.00
_cell.angle_gamma   90.00
#
_symmetry.space_group_name_H-M   'P 1'
#
loop_
_entity.id
_entity.type
_entity.pdbx_description
1 polymer ?
#
loop_
_entity_poly.entity_id
_entity_poly.type
_entity_poly.pdbx_seq_one_letter_code
_entity_poly.pdbx_strand_id
1 'polypeptide(L)'
;MGQSAGCENVCESKAKEATDPPEICDHKVRKGQEAEEDVSVVASLDAVASPGDCLAKIEAEPSPSNSSDFHSATCSSPVDNSVVIQVAVSAISDLNVRSVNSKVTKRSRLEKTLHLHLDIDILRAVPLRSAMCDFGAMWRMNPHRCTAAELQKVYEKSRSSSYYDLFLSHTWLTPGWQKFGSMLLRHHWPQMLLGWFAGTSLAVVLVLSGSLHLNLFQSIDFDLDYEGIEFAPYSTTLGMLGAAIALVSSPILQLECCTAPSYCFLDIACVHQTDPELRERGVYGIGGWLSVSKELRILWSPPYFSRLWCVFEVAAYRIANPKGKITFQPVFVENLVIIAWFCVFMIVWFDISGLHFPEYRWLFLLVEFLMTVLVIFPLKVLWAKKRQAIVDLADFTLSEVVCGDDTFDRPFVYSAINGWYGSLDDFTDFVRGPLRRDLLNDFSTVHLPFAYYFMIASPFFGRYLDYSLAMWSCDKIPHDLVWSYFLAMGLSRGGVMIMAVKVIFLLVDFFAASPKVSVARTCIQTSIIILVITGLVWGHRQLAEACYSQRTLEASSALAAATVVLSMCVFISFRCRSRQQRERNNSYEISSGD
;
A
#
# COMPACT_ATOMS: atom_id res chain seq x y z
N MET A 1 -20.69 -66.84 -31.00
CA MET A 1 -19.59 -66.27 -31.80
C MET A 1 -19.19 -64.95 -31.16
N GLY A 2 -18.02 -64.66 -30.63
CA GLY A 2 -16.80 -65.42 -30.33
C GLY A 2 -15.84 -64.44 -29.62
N GLN A 3 -15.01 -64.98 -28.72
CA GLN A 3 -13.75 -64.42 -28.16
C GLN A 3 -13.84 -63.19 -27.23
N SER A 4 -13.09 -63.05 -26.13
CA SER A 4 -12.24 -63.92 -25.29
C SER A 4 -11.66 -63.06 -24.15
N ALA A 5 -11.56 -63.64 -22.93
CA ALA A 5 -10.49 -63.56 -21.91
C ALA A 5 -9.90 -62.19 -21.46
N GLY A 6 -9.57 -61.97 -20.18
CA GLY A 6 -9.53 -62.91 -19.06
C GLY A 6 -8.87 -62.32 -17.78
N CYS A 7 -8.92 -63.16 -16.73
CA CYS A 7 -8.09 -63.27 -15.51
C CYS A 7 -7.90 -62.01 -14.62
N GLU A 8 -8.46 -61.89 -13.42
CA GLU A 8 -8.38 -62.70 -12.18
C GLU A 8 -6.98 -62.91 -11.55
N ASN A 9 -6.81 -62.19 -10.43
CA ASN A 9 -6.20 -62.55 -9.14
C ASN A 9 -4.75 -62.14 -8.77
N VAL A 10 -4.67 -61.80 -7.46
CA VAL A 10 -3.54 -61.75 -6.53
C VAL A 10 -2.90 -60.37 -6.29
N CYS A 11 -3.26 -59.70 -5.19
CA CYS A 11 -2.50 -59.80 -3.92
C CYS A 11 -3.12 -58.91 -2.80
N GLU A 12 -3.55 -59.55 -1.72
CA GLU A 12 -3.84 -58.94 -0.42
C GLU A 12 -2.57 -58.41 0.27
N SER A 13 -2.81 -57.49 1.21
CA SER A 13 -1.98 -57.09 2.36
C SER A 13 -1.26 -55.72 2.26
N LYS A 14 -1.84 -54.73 2.95
CA LYS A 14 -1.24 -53.97 4.07
C LYS A 14 -2.08 -52.73 4.35
N ALA A 15 -3.01 -52.87 5.29
CA ALA A 15 -3.63 -51.76 5.98
C ALA A 15 -2.99 -51.68 7.38
N LYS A 16 -2.24 -50.61 7.64
CA LYS A 16 -2.03 -49.99 8.96
C LYS A 16 -1.07 -48.79 8.83
N GLU A 17 -1.35 -47.78 9.65
CA GLU A 17 -0.56 -46.57 9.95
C GLU A 17 -0.58 -45.43 8.94
N ALA A 18 -1.38 -44.39 9.25
CA ALA A 18 -0.89 -43.10 9.74
C ALA A 18 -1.99 -42.04 9.54
N THR A 19 -2.75 -41.76 10.60
CA THR A 19 -3.61 -40.58 10.68
C THR A 19 -3.39 -39.93 12.04
N ASP A 20 -2.40 -39.04 12.10
CA ASP A 20 -2.34 -37.98 13.13
C ASP A 20 -2.48 -36.63 12.42
N PRO A 21 -3.43 -35.77 12.82
CA PRO A 21 -3.53 -34.41 12.31
C PRO A 21 -2.45 -33.53 12.96
N PRO A 22 -1.95 -32.49 12.28
CA PRO A 22 -0.94 -31.61 12.84
C PRO A 22 -1.54 -30.74 13.96
N GLU A 23 -0.94 -30.85 15.15
CA GLU A 23 -1.14 -29.96 16.29
C GLU A 23 -0.95 -28.50 15.87
N ILE A 24 -2.01 -27.73 16.04
CA ILE A 24 -1.99 -26.27 15.96
C ILE A 24 -1.32 -25.79 17.26
N CYS A 25 -0.12 -25.22 17.15
CA CYS A 25 0.54 -24.54 18.25
C CYS A 25 -0.26 -23.29 18.67
N ASP A 26 -1.14 -23.48 19.64
CA ASP A 26 -1.84 -22.40 20.34
C ASP A 26 -0.90 -21.83 21.41
N HIS A 27 -0.25 -20.70 21.10
CA HIS A 27 0.54 -19.95 22.08
C HIS A 27 -0.40 -19.27 23.08
N LYS A 28 -0.79 -20.04 24.11
CA LYS A 28 -1.51 -19.54 25.28
C LYS A 28 -0.52 -18.80 26.18
N VAL A 29 -0.56 -17.47 26.13
CA VAL A 29 0.10 -16.58 27.09
C VAL A 29 -0.50 -16.84 28.47
N ARG A 30 0.22 -17.60 29.30
CA ARG A 30 -0.12 -17.85 30.70
C ARG A 30 0.47 -16.71 31.53
N LYS A 31 -0.39 -15.83 32.05
CA LYS A 31 -0.04 -14.89 33.12
C LYS A 31 0.26 -15.71 34.38
N GLY A 32 1.51 -15.67 34.84
CA GLY A 32 1.91 -16.12 36.16
C GLY A 32 1.99 -14.93 37.11
N GLN A 33 1.19 -14.96 38.16
CA GLN A 33 1.41 -14.25 39.43
C GLN A 33 2.20 -15.19 40.34
N GLU A 34 3.27 -14.70 40.96
CA GLU A 34 3.86 -15.05 42.27
C GLU A 34 5.15 -14.20 42.39
N ALA A 35 5.21 -13.18 43.25
CA ALA A 35 5.41 -13.19 44.71
C ALA A 35 6.89 -13.42 45.10
N GLU A 36 7.49 -12.32 45.59
CA GLU A 36 8.64 -12.13 46.50
C GLU A 36 9.67 -13.25 46.72
N GLU A 37 10.95 -12.90 46.52
CA GLU A 37 11.96 -13.14 47.56
C GLU A 37 13.13 -12.14 47.46
N ASP A 38 13.37 -11.46 48.58
CA ASP A 38 14.52 -10.61 48.88
C ASP A 38 15.82 -11.42 48.94
N VAL A 39 16.87 -10.99 48.23
CA VAL A 39 18.27 -11.18 48.68
C VAL A 39 19.11 -9.96 48.31
N SER A 40 19.56 -9.26 49.34
CA SER A 40 20.61 -8.25 49.29
C SER A 40 21.97 -8.91 49.54
N VAL A 41 22.97 -8.67 48.67
CA VAL A 41 24.40 -8.66 49.06
C VAL A 41 25.17 -7.68 48.16
N VAL A 42 25.94 -6.83 48.83
CA VAL A 42 26.84 -5.77 48.36
C VAL A 42 28.22 -6.31 47.97
N ALA A 43 28.83 -5.76 46.90
CA ALA A 43 30.29 -5.48 46.77
C ALA A 43 30.54 -4.85 45.38
N SER A 44 30.72 -3.53 45.28
CA SER A 44 32.02 -2.81 45.30
C SER A 44 33.05 -3.32 44.28
N LEU A 45 33.30 -2.54 43.23
CA LEU A 45 34.61 -2.41 42.58
C LEU A 45 34.70 -1.11 41.78
N ASP A 46 35.86 -0.48 41.93
CA ASP A 46 36.20 0.90 41.63
C ASP A 46 36.43 1.23 40.14
N ALA A 47 36.15 2.51 39.86
CA ALA A 47 36.88 3.46 39.01
C ALA A 47 37.82 2.93 37.90
N VAL A 48 37.45 3.21 36.64
CA VAL A 48 38.42 3.45 35.56
C VAL A 48 37.95 4.60 34.65
N ALA A 49 38.74 5.68 34.71
CA ALA A 49 39.07 6.70 33.71
C ALA A 49 38.06 7.08 32.60
N SER A 50 37.61 8.34 32.67
CA SER A 50 37.16 9.16 31.54
C SER A 50 38.35 9.55 30.64
N PRO A 51 38.13 9.63 29.31
CA PRO A 51 38.81 10.60 28.47
C PRO A 51 37.81 11.62 27.92
N GLY A 52 38.03 12.88 28.29
CA GLY A 52 37.38 14.03 27.71
C GLY A 52 37.97 14.46 26.36
N ASP A 53 37.31 15.47 25.81
CA ASP A 53 37.85 16.54 24.98
C ASP A 53 38.42 16.18 23.60
N CYS A 54 37.52 16.09 22.62
CA CYS A 54 37.81 16.48 21.24
C CYS A 54 36.52 16.98 20.58
N LEU A 55 36.16 18.26 20.72
CA LEU A 55 35.37 19.04 19.75
C LEU A 55 35.24 20.51 20.23
N ALA A 56 36.28 21.30 19.99
CA ALA A 56 36.19 22.75 20.06
C ALA A 56 37.18 23.37 19.05
N LYS A 57 36.69 23.62 17.84
CA LYS A 57 37.10 24.72 16.93
C LYS A 57 36.49 24.49 15.54
N ILE A 58 35.37 25.16 15.28
CA ILE A 58 35.08 25.66 13.93
C ILE A 58 34.92 27.17 14.11
N GLU A 59 35.90 27.88 13.55
CA GLU A 59 35.96 29.33 13.51
C GLU A 59 34.86 29.89 12.62
N ALA A 60 34.35 31.03 13.07
CA ALA A 60 33.36 31.84 12.39
C ALA A 60 33.91 32.42 11.08
N GLU A 61 33.08 32.44 10.04
CA GLU A 61 33.25 33.31 8.87
C GLU A 61 31.96 34.07 8.55
N PRO A 62 32.06 35.22 7.86
CA PRO A 62 31.27 36.40 8.17
C PRO A 62 29.96 36.52 7.39
N SER A 63 29.06 37.30 7.97
CA SER A 63 27.84 37.82 7.36
C SER A 63 28.11 38.57 6.04
N PRO A 64 27.30 38.36 5.00
CA PRO A 64 27.18 39.32 3.92
C PRO A 64 25.96 40.23 4.13
N SER A 65 26.26 41.50 3.99
CA SER A 65 25.39 42.67 3.95
C SER A 65 24.29 42.61 2.90
N ASN A 66 23.18 43.27 3.24
CA ASN A 66 22.11 43.75 2.36
C ASN A 66 22.60 44.19 0.97
N SER A 67 21.98 43.64 -0.07
CA SER A 67 21.65 44.41 -1.27
C SER A 67 20.32 43.91 -1.83
N SER A 68 19.37 44.83 -1.91
CA SER A 68 18.16 44.77 -2.69
C SER A 68 18.51 44.69 -4.17
N ASP A 69 17.93 43.75 -4.92
CA ASP A 69 17.46 44.05 -6.28
C ASP A 69 16.45 43.00 -6.76
N PHE A 70 15.39 43.53 -7.34
CA PHE A 70 14.19 42.89 -7.81
C PHE A 70 14.31 42.76 -9.34
N HIS A 71 14.32 41.55 -9.93
CA HIS A 71 13.77 41.30 -11.27
C HIS A 71 13.77 39.81 -11.67
N SER A 72 12.63 39.39 -12.24
CA SER A 72 12.49 38.40 -13.33
C SER A 72 12.80 36.92 -13.04
N ALA A 73 11.77 36.18 -12.65
CA ALA A 73 11.75 34.72 -12.64
C ALA A 73 11.63 34.15 -14.07
N THR A 74 12.69 33.51 -14.55
CA THR A 74 12.65 32.57 -15.68
C THR A 74 12.79 31.13 -15.15
N CYS A 75 11.89 30.25 -15.58
CA CYS A 75 11.85 28.83 -15.25
C CYS A 75 13.20 28.14 -15.46
N SER A 76 13.87 27.80 -14.36
CA SER A 76 15.02 26.91 -14.34
C SER A 76 14.54 25.45 -14.44
N SER A 77 15.10 24.75 -15.42
CA SER A 77 15.03 23.30 -15.61
C SER A 77 15.41 22.52 -14.34
N PRO A 78 14.85 21.30 -14.14
CA PRO A 78 15.14 20.50 -12.95
C PRO A 78 16.63 20.20 -12.88
N VAL A 79 17.26 20.58 -11.76
CA VAL A 79 18.64 20.25 -11.43
C VAL A 79 18.78 18.73 -11.42
N ASP A 80 19.71 18.22 -12.22
CA ASP A 80 20.00 16.79 -12.33
C ASP A 80 20.64 16.29 -11.03
N ASN A 81 19.81 15.74 -10.15
CA ASN A 81 20.22 15.17 -8.87
C ASN A 81 21.17 13.95 -9.02
N SER A 82 21.42 13.45 -10.24
CA SER A 82 22.38 12.35 -10.46
C SER A 82 23.83 12.75 -10.14
N VAL A 83 24.20 14.02 -10.38
CA VAL A 83 25.56 14.51 -10.16
C VAL A 83 25.86 14.68 -8.66
N VAL A 84 24.88 15.13 -7.87
CA VAL A 84 25.04 15.30 -6.42
C VAL A 84 25.14 13.95 -5.71
N ILE A 85 24.41 12.93 -6.18
CA ILE A 85 24.55 11.55 -5.69
C ILE A 85 25.92 10.98 -6.08
N GLN A 86 26.41 11.21 -7.30
CA GLN A 86 27.75 10.75 -7.68
C GLN A 86 28.86 11.37 -6.81
N VAL A 87 28.76 12.65 -6.45
CA VAL A 87 29.76 13.31 -5.60
C VAL A 87 29.69 12.84 -4.14
N ALA A 88 28.49 12.63 -3.58
CA ALA A 88 28.33 12.07 -2.24
C ALA A 88 28.76 10.60 -2.15
N VAL A 89 28.49 9.80 -3.19
CA VAL A 89 29.00 8.43 -3.33
C VAL A 89 30.52 8.42 -3.46
N SER A 90 31.12 9.37 -4.19
CA SER A 90 32.58 9.52 -4.31
C SER A 90 33.25 9.85 -2.97
N ALA A 91 32.68 10.76 -2.17
CA ALA A 91 33.27 11.16 -0.90
C ALA A 91 33.13 10.10 0.20
N ILE A 92 32.02 9.33 0.22
CA ILE A 92 31.84 8.18 1.11
C ILE A 92 32.62 6.95 0.62
N SER A 93 32.80 6.82 -0.70
CA SER A 93 33.65 5.82 -1.35
C SER A 93 35.11 5.97 -0.92
N ASP A 94 35.66 7.18 -0.94
CA ASP A 94 37.09 7.40 -0.68
C ASP A 94 37.50 7.14 0.77
N LEU A 95 36.55 7.16 1.72
CA LEU A 95 36.82 6.87 3.14
C LEU A 95 36.55 5.41 3.56
N ASN A 96 35.87 4.60 2.74
CA ASN A 96 35.48 3.22 3.11
C ASN A 96 35.79 2.13 2.08
N VAL A 97 36.25 2.45 0.86
CA VAL A 97 36.50 1.49 -0.23
C VAL A 97 37.97 1.10 -0.36
N ARG A 98 38.68 0.93 0.77
CA ARG A 98 39.80 -0.02 0.74
C ARG A 98 39.18 -1.40 0.70
N SER A 99 39.15 -2.03 -0.48
CA SER A 99 38.70 -3.41 -0.67
C SER A 99 39.59 -4.35 0.15
N VAL A 100 39.26 -4.53 1.42
CA VAL A 100 39.92 -5.52 2.25
C VAL A 100 39.39 -6.87 1.77
N ASN A 101 40.14 -7.53 0.88
CA ASN A 101 39.84 -8.88 0.35
C ASN A 101 39.76 -9.98 1.44
N SER A 102 39.88 -9.63 2.73
CA SER A 102 39.69 -10.58 3.81
C SER A 102 38.19 -10.74 4.09
N LYS A 103 37.68 -11.97 3.94
CA LYS A 103 36.33 -12.37 4.37
C LYS A 103 36.05 -11.90 5.79
N VAL A 104 35.19 -10.89 5.95
CA VAL A 104 34.82 -10.36 7.27
C VAL A 104 33.75 -11.27 7.88
N THR A 105 34.10 -11.97 8.96
CA THR A 105 33.16 -12.84 9.71
C THR A 105 32.20 -12.02 10.57
N LYS A 106 31.03 -12.57 10.96
CA LYS A 106 30.09 -11.86 11.85
C LYS A 106 30.71 -11.42 13.18
N ARG A 107 31.61 -12.23 13.74
CA ARG A 107 32.37 -11.89 14.96
C ARG A 107 33.29 -10.70 14.73
N SER A 108 34.02 -10.70 13.61
CA SER A 108 34.85 -9.55 13.26
C SER A 108 34.02 -8.29 12.99
N ARG A 109 32.79 -8.40 12.48
CA ARG A 109 31.89 -7.24 12.32
C ARG A 109 31.47 -6.67 13.66
N LEU A 110 31.11 -7.54 14.61
CA LEU A 110 30.75 -7.16 15.97
C LEU A 110 31.92 -6.50 16.70
N GLU A 111 33.10 -7.12 16.68
CA GLU A 111 34.30 -6.62 17.39
C GLU A 111 34.81 -5.29 16.84
N LYS A 112 34.71 -5.08 15.53
CA LYS A 112 35.22 -3.87 14.84
C LYS A 112 34.14 -2.83 14.56
N THR A 113 32.92 -3.03 15.08
CA THR A 113 31.76 -2.16 14.85
C THR A 113 31.48 -1.82 13.38
N LEU A 114 31.79 -2.76 12.47
CA LEU A 114 31.67 -2.62 11.01
C LEU A 114 30.23 -2.83 10.52
N HIS A 115 29.23 -2.32 11.24
CA HIS A 115 27.82 -2.56 10.97
C HIS A 115 27.32 -1.89 9.67
N LEU A 116 27.96 -0.79 9.26
CA LEU A 116 27.66 -0.08 8.02
C LEU A 116 28.63 -0.40 6.88
N HIS A 117 29.58 -1.32 7.11
CA HIS A 117 30.55 -1.69 6.09
C HIS A 117 29.88 -2.45 4.95
N LEU A 118 29.96 -1.86 3.76
CA LEU A 118 29.41 -2.40 2.52
C LEU A 118 30.34 -3.46 1.94
N ASP A 119 29.82 -4.66 1.81
CA ASP A 119 30.47 -5.77 1.11
C ASP A 119 29.96 -5.78 -0.35
N ILE A 120 30.75 -5.17 -1.24
CA ILE A 120 30.35 -4.92 -2.63
C ILE A 120 30.16 -6.23 -3.40
N ASP A 121 30.93 -7.28 -3.06
CA ASP A 121 30.93 -8.56 -3.79
C ASP A 121 29.60 -9.31 -3.69
N ILE A 122 28.85 -9.08 -2.60
CA ILE A 122 27.56 -9.72 -2.36
C ILE A 122 26.37 -8.78 -2.62
N LEU A 123 26.63 -7.55 -3.05
CA LEU A 123 25.58 -6.56 -3.27
C LEU A 123 24.77 -6.94 -4.53
N ARG A 124 23.48 -7.22 -4.34
CA ARG A 124 22.59 -7.69 -5.40
C ARG A 124 21.22 -7.05 -5.32
N ALA A 125 20.67 -6.68 -6.46
CA ALA A 125 19.33 -6.12 -6.60
C ALA A 125 18.46 -7.00 -7.49
N VAL A 126 17.16 -7.02 -7.23
CA VAL A 126 16.16 -7.63 -8.11
C VAL A 126 15.34 -6.53 -8.78
N PRO A 127 15.05 -6.61 -10.09
CA PRO A 127 14.10 -5.69 -10.71
C PRO A 127 12.75 -5.83 -10.01
N LEU A 128 12.12 -4.73 -9.60
CA LEU A 128 10.84 -4.76 -8.88
C LEU A 128 9.78 -5.58 -9.64
N ARG A 129 9.74 -5.42 -10.97
CA ARG A 129 8.90 -6.23 -11.86
C ARG A 129 9.09 -7.74 -11.65
N SER A 130 10.33 -8.21 -11.55
CA SER A 130 10.62 -9.63 -11.35
C SER A 130 10.12 -10.14 -10.00
N ALA A 131 10.07 -9.28 -8.97
CA ALA A 131 9.49 -9.62 -7.68
C ALA A 131 7.95 -9.68 -7.73
N MET A 132 7.34 -9.02 -8.72
CA MET A 132 5.88 -8.97 -8.95
C MET A 132 5.37 -10.04 -9.92
N CYS A 133 6.23 -10.62 -10.76
CA CYS A 133 5.88 -11.75 -11.63
C CYS A 133 5.39 -12.97 -10.84
N ASP A 134 4.77 -13.92 -11.54
CA ASP A 134 4.26 -15.19 -10.98
C ASP A 134 3.27 -14.96 -9.81
N PHE A 135 2.44 -13.92 -9.93
CA PHE A 135 1.53 -13.45 -8.88
C PHE A 135 2.24 -13.19 -7.54
N GLY A 136 3.40 -12.54 -7.61
CA GLY A 136 4.23 -12.25 -6.45
C GLY A 136 4.73 -13.52 -5.75
N ALA A 137 5.14 -14.54 -6.50
CA ALA A 137 5.65 -15.79 -5.92
C ALA A 137 6.72 -15.54 -4.85
N MET A 138 7.69 -14.65 -5.11
CA MET A 138 8.73 -14.29 -4.14
C MET A 138 8.17 -13.79 -2.80
N TRP A 139 7.09 -13.00 -2.83
CA TRP A 139 6.46 -12.46 -1.62
C TRP A 139 5.73 -13.53 -0.81
N ARG A 140 5.25 -14.58 -1.47
CA ARG A 140 4.48 -15.68 -0.88
C ARG A 140 5.36 -16.85 -0.42
N MET A 141 6.61 -16.89 -0.84
CA MET A 141 7.58 -17.91 -0.42
C MET A 141 7.97 -17.68 1.04
N ASN A 142 7.95 -18.74 1.83
CA ASN A 142 8.55 -18.74 3.16
C ASN A 142 9.91 -19.43 3.06
N PRO A 143 11.03 -18.72 3.32
CA PRO A 143 12.36 -19.28 3.12
C PRO A 143 12.60 -20.57 3.92
N HIS A 144 11.93 -20.75 5.06
CA HIS A 144 12.04 -21.96 5.89
C HIS A 144 11.32 -23.18 5.32
N ARG A 145 10.40 -23.00 4.37
CA ARG A 145 9.61 -24.09 3.75
C ARG A 145 10.06 -24.42 2.33
N CYS A 146 10.97 -23.64 1.77
CA CYS A 146 11.45 -23.83 0.41
C CYS A 146 12.68 -24.75 0.38
N THR A 147 12.79 -25.53 -0.69
CA THR A 147 13.98 -26.34 -0.96
C THR A 147 15.16 -25.44 -1.33
N ALA A 148 16.38 -25.93 -1.14
CA ALA A 148 17.59 -25.21 -1.54
C ALA A 148 17.58 -24.86 -3.04
N ALA A 149 17.07 -25.75 -3.90
CA ALA A 149 16.98 -25.50 -5.34
C ALA A 149 16.00 -24.36 -5.68
N GLU A 150 14.86 -24.25 -4.99
CA GLU A 150 13.92 -23.15 -5.18
C GLU A 150 14.50 -21.81 -4.72
N LEU A 151 15.16 -21.81 -3.57
CA LEU A 151 15.84 -20.62 -3.04
C LEU A 151 16.97 -20.15 -3.95
N GLN A 152 17.74 -21.07 -4.52
CA GLN A 152 18.77 -20.76 -5.49
C GLN A 152 18.18 -20.11 -6.75
N LYS A 153 17.08 -20.64 -7.28
CA LYS A 153 16.37 -20.04 -8.44
C LYS A 153 15.88 -18.62 -8.15
N VAL A 154 15.44 -18.35 -6.92
CA VAL A 154 15.02 -16.99 -6.51
C VAL A 154 16.24 -16.06 -6.42
N TYR A 155 17.35 -16.54 -5.88
CA TYR A 155 18.61 -15.80 -5.82
C TYR A 155 19.18 -15.47 -7.21
N GLU A 156 19.09 -16.39 -8.16
CA GLU A 156 19.51 -16.18 -9.56
C GLU A 156 18.72 -15.09 -10.29
N LYS A 157 17.50 -14.74 -9.81
CA LYS A 157 16.72 -13.63 -10.35
C LYS A 157 17.28 -12.25 -9.96
N SER A 158 18.06 -12.15 -8.87
CA SER A 158 18.78 -10.91 -8.54
C SER A 158 20.07 -10.80 -9.37
N ARG A 159 20.63 -9.60 -9.48
CA ARG A 159 21.87 -9.30 -10.23
C ARG A 159 22.80 -8.50 -9.36
N SER A 160 24.11 -8.61 -9.57
CA SER A 160 25.07 -7.71 -8.91
C SER A 160 24.69 -6.26 -9.21
N SER A 161 24.69 -5.42 -8.18
CA SER A 161 24.32 -4.01 -8.26
C SER A 161 25.27 -3.19 -7.40
N SER A 162 25.44 -1.90 -7.72
CA SER A 162 26.17 -0.94 -6.89
C SER A 162 25.25 -0.04 -6.06
N TYR A 163 23.93 -0.04 -6.32
CA TYR A 163 22.94 0.78 -5.62
C TYR A 163 21.55 0.14 -5.63
N TYR A 164 20.63 0.70 -4.82
CA TYR A 164 19.20 0.37 -4.85
C TYR A 164 18.35 1.62 -5.05
N ASP A 165 17.33 1.53 -5.91
CA ASP A 165 16.28 2.55 -5.96
C ASP A 165 15.35 2.43 -4.76
N LEU A 166 15.07 1.20 -4.32
CA LEU A 166 14.17 0.89 -3.22
C LEU A 166 14.74 -0.20 -2.32
N PHE A 167 14.80 0.03 -1.01
CA PHE A 167 14.96 -1.02 -0.02
C PHE A 167 13.59 -1.42 0.53
N LEU A 168 13.12 -2.64 0.25
CA LEU A 168 11.79 -3.09 0.65
C LEU A 168 11.85 -3.77 2.03
N SER A 169 11.71 -2.97 3.07
CA SER A 169 11.62 -3.47 4.44
C SER A 169 10.20 -3.96 4.74
N HIS A 170 10.11 -5.16 5.33
CA HIS A 170 8.82 -5.79 5.60
C HIS A 170 8.94 -6.87 6.68
N THR A 171 7.80 -7.35 7.18
CA THR A 171 7.74 -8.49 8.09
C THR A 171 7.18 -9.74 7.42
N TRP A 172 7.80 -10.89 7.66
CA TRP A 172 7.34 -12.19 7.18
C TRP A 172 6.03 -12.65 7.83
N LEU A 173 5.63 -12.03 8.96
CA LEU A 173 4.35 -12.29 9.62
C LEU A 173 3.14 -11.79 8.81
N THR A 174 3.37 -10.86 7.88
CA THR A 174 2.31 -10.38 6.98
C THR A 174 2.18 -11.33 5.79
N PRO A 175 0.97 -11.79 5.44
CA PRO A 175 0.77 -12.64 4.29
C PRO A 175 1.35 -12.03 3.01
N GLY A 176 2.11 -12.82 2.25
CA GLY A 176 2.77 -12.39 1.02
C GLY A 176 1.82 -11.80 -0.02
N TRP A 177 0.61 -12.35 -0.13
CA TRP A 177 -0.39 -11.87 -1.07
C TRP A 177 -0.85 -10.43 -0.77
N GLN A 178 -0.83 -10.00 0.49
CA GLN A 178 -1.16 -8.62 0.86
C GLN A 178 -0.07 -7.65 0.41
N LYS A 179 1.20 -8.03 0.61
CA LYS A 179 2.36 -7.26 0.13
C LYS A 179 2.32 -7.14 -1.40
N PHE A 180 2.09 -8.27 -2.08
CA PHE A 180 1.93 -8.32 -3.53
C PHE A 180 0.76 -7.43 -4.00
N GLY A 181 -0.45 -7.59 -3.47
CA GLY A 181 -1.60 -6.80 -3.87
C GLY A 181 -1.37 -5.29 -3.67
N SER A 182 -0.70 -4.91 -2.58
CA SER A 182 -0.35 -3.51 -2.33
C SER A 182 0.64 -2.96 -3.36
N MET A 183 1.72 -3.69 -3.62
CA MET A 183 2.70 -3.29 -4.62
C MET A 183 2.11 -3.29 -6.04
N LEU A 184 1.22 -4.23 -6.35
CA LEU A 184 0.61 -4.39 -7.66
C LEU A 184 -0.21 -3.15 -8.01
N LEU A 185 -1.15 -2.75 -7.15
CA LEU A 185 -1.95 -1.56 -7.41
C LEU A 185 -1.09 -0.29 -7.37
N ARG A 186 -0.17 -0.19 -6.40
CA ARG A 186 0.65 1.01 -6.22
C ARG A 186 1.45 1.36 -7.48
N HIS A 187 2.03 0.35 -8.11
CA HIS A 187 2.86 0.52 -9.30
C HIS A 187 2.08 0.42 -10.62
N HIS A 188 0.91 -0.25 -10.63
CA HIS A 188 0.21 -0.57 -11.86
C HIS A 188 -1.25 -0.09 -11.95
N TRP A 189 -1.67 0.86 -11.09
CA TRP A 189 -2.98 1.52 -11.25
C TRP A 189 -3.15 2.24 -12.61
N PRO A 190 -2.13 2.83 -13.26
CA PRO A 190 -2.33 3.46 -14.58
C PRO A 190 -2.75 2.43 -15.63
N GLN A 191 -2.14 1.24 -15.61
CA GLN A 191 -2.47 0.14 -16.51
C GLN A 191 -3.89 -0.37 -16.22
N MET A 192 -4.29 -0.47 -14.96
CA MET A 192 -5.68 -0.80 -14.59
C MET A 192 -6.68 0.20 -15.19
N LEU A 193 -6.40 1.51 -15.09
CA LEU A 193 -7.26 2.54 -15.70
C LEU A 193 -7.25 2.50 -17.23
N LEU A 194 -6.09 2.29 -17.84
CA LEU A 194 -5.98 2.14 -19.29
C LEU A 194 -6.76 0.91 -19.77
N GLY A 195 -6.67 -0.20 -19.04
CA GLY A 195 -7.43 -1.42 -19.32
C GLY A 195 -8.94 -1.20 -19.18
N TRP A 196 -9.37 -0.48 -18.14
CA TRP A 196 -10.77 -0.07 -17.99
C TRP A 196 -11.24 0.76 -19.19
N PHE A 197 -10.49 1.81 -19.52
CA PHE A 197 -10.82 2.71 -20.62
C PHE A 197 -10.87 1.97 -21.97
N ALA A 198 -9.89 1.09 -22.24
CA ALA A 198 -9.85 0.29 -23.45
C ALA A 198 -11.02 -0.70 -23.53
N GLY A 199 -11.34 -1.39 -22.43
CA GLY A 199 -12.48 -2.31 -22.37
C GLY A 199 -13.82 -1.61 -22.59
N THR A 200 -14.02 -0.46 -21.94
CA THR A 200 -15.22 0.37 -22.13
C THR A 200 -15.31 0.95 -23.55
N SER A 201 -14.20 1.44 -24.11
CA SER A 201 -14.17 1.96 -25.48
C SER A 201 -14.46 0.87 -26.52
N LEU A 202 -13.92 -0.34 -26.30
CA LEU A 202 -14.21 -1.50 -27.14
C LEU A 202 -15.71 -1.84 -27.12
N ALA A 203 -16.34 -1.83 -25.93
CA ALA A 203 -17.77 -2.05 -25.80
C ALA A 203 -18.59 -1.04 -26.62
N VAL A 204 -18.27 0.26 -26.48
CA VAL A 204 -18.92 1.34 -27.22
C VAL A 204 -18.80 1.12 -28.73
N VAL A 205 -17.60 0.84 -29.24
CA VAL A 205 -17.37 0.62 -30.68
C VAL A 205 -18.14 -0.61 -31.18
N LEU A 206 -18.15 -1.70 -30.42
CA LEU A 206 -18.85 -2.92 -30.81
C LEU A 206 -20.38 -2.75 -30.81
N VAL A 207 -20.94 -1.98 -29.87
CA VAL A 207 -22.37 -1.64 -29.86
C VAL A 207 -22.72 -0.71 -31.03
N LEU A 208 -21.97 0.39 -31.22
CA LEU A 208 -22.25 1.37 -32.28
C LEU A 208 -22.06 0.80 -33.70
N SER A 209 -21.21 -0.23 -33.86
CA SER A 209 -21.06 -0.95 -35.13
C SER A 209 -22.13 -2.01 -35.38
N GLY A 210 -23.01 -2.28 -34.41
CA GLY A 210 -24.00 -3.35 -34.47
C GLY A 210 -23.43 -4.75 -34.30
N SER A 211 -22.17 -4.89 -33.86
CA SER A 211 -21.52 -6.19 -33.61
C SER A 211 -21.99 -6.84 -32.32
N LEU A 212 -22.40 -6.04 -31.32
CA LEU A 212 -23.03 -6.49 -30.09
C LEU A 212 -24.48 -6.03 -30.04
N HIS A 213 -25.38 -7.00 -29.90
CA HIS A 213 -26.81 -6.75 -29.79
C HIS A 213 -27.19 -6.33 -28.36
N LEU A 214 -28.11 -5.37 -28.22
CA LEU A 214 -28.54 -4.85 -26.92
C LEU A 214 -29.63 -5.72 -26.25
N ASN A 215 -30.04 -6.82 -26.85
CA ASN A 215 -31.15 -7.67 -26.41
C ASN A 215 -30.78 -8.68 -25.30
N LEU A 216 -29.71 -8.43 -24.52
CA LEU A 216 -29.31 -9.35 -23.44
C LEU A 216 -30.30 -9.34 -22.28
N PHE A 217 -30.90 -8.18 -22.00
CA PHE A 217 -31.90 -8.03 -20.95
C PHE A 217 -33.24 -7.55 -21.51
N GLN A 218 -34.32 -7.85 -20.77
CA GLN A 218 -35.66 -7.35 -21.07
C GLN A 218 -35.67 -5.82 -21.08
N SER A 219 -36.53 -5.24 -21.92
CA SER A 219 -36.65 -3.80 -22.11
C SER A 219 -36.71 -3.04 -20.80
N ILE A 220 -35.92 -1.98 -20.70
CA ILE A 220 -35.94 -1.06 -19.56
C ILE A 220 -36.90 0.07 -19.89
N ASP A 221 -37.83 0.34 -18.98
CA ASP A 221 -38.67 1.52 -19.04
C ASP A 221 -37.90 2.69 -18.43
N PHE A 222 -37.60 3.68 -19.26
CA PHE A 222 -37.14 4.98 -18.79
C PHE A 222 -38.40 5.82 -18.50
N ASP A 223 -38.42 6.60 -17.42
CA ASP A 223 -39.53 7.48 -16.94
C ASP A 223 -39.95 8.60 -17.94
N LEU A 224 -39.85 8.37 -19.24
CA LEU A 224 -39.96 9.33 -20.33
C LEU A 224 -40.91 8.90 -21.45
N ASP A 225 -41.86 8.01 -21.15
CA ASP A 225 -42.82 7.48 -22.13
C ASP A 225 -42.17 6.60 -23.22
N TYR A 226 -40.93 6.15 -23.01
CA TYR A 226 -40.22 5.24 -23.90
C TYR A 226 -40.12 3.85 -23.25
N GLU A 227 -41.05 2.98 -23.61
CA GLU A 227 -41.02 1.56 -23.26
C GLU A 227 -40.23 0.78 -24.32
N GLY A 228 -39.71 -0.39 -23.94
CA GLY A 228 -39.18 -1.32 -24.93
C GLY A 228 -37.71 -1.11 -25.32
N ILE A 229 -36.92 -0.32 -24.59
CA ILE A 229 -35.52 -0.05 -24.96
C ILE A 229 -34.64 -1.24 -24.58
N GLU A 230 -34.04 -1.88 -25.59
CA GLU A 230 -33.08 -2.97 -25.41
C GLU A 230 -31.82 -2.48 -24.66
N PHE A 231 -31.35 -3.26 -23.69
CA PHE A 231 -30.22 -2.90 -22.84
C PHE A 231 -29.25 -4.07 -22.62
N ALA A 232 -27.95 -3.76 -22.69
CA ALA A 232 -26.88 -4.67 -22.29
C ALA A 232 -25.72 -3.91 -21.61
N PRO A 233 -25.19 -4.39 -20.46
CA PRO A 233 -24.17 -3.69 -19.67
C PRO A 233 -22.73 -3.96 -20.17
N TYR A 234 -22.48 -3.86 -21.48
CA TYR A 234 -21.21 -4.25 -22.08
C TYR A 234 -20.04 -3.35 -21.63
N SER A 235 -20.24 -2.04 -21.54
CA SER A 235 -19.22 -1.06 -21.11
C SER A 235 -18.79 -1.30 -19.68
N THR A 236 -19.75 -1.60 -18.80
CA THR A 236 -19.49 -2.02 -17.43
C THR A 236 -18.67 -3.31 -17.41
N THR A 237 -19.16 -4.34 -18.09
CA THR A 237 -18.56 -5.69 -18.10
C THR A 237 -17.13 -5.68 -18.65
N LEU A 238 -16.95 -5.18 -19.88
CA LEU A 238 -15.67 -5.13 -20.56
C LEU A 238 -14.72 -4.13 -19.88
N GLY A 239 -15.24 -3.05 -19.29
CA GLY A 239 -14.45 -2.16 -18.45
C GLY A 239 -13.84 -2.86 -17.24
N MET A 240 -14.60 -3.70 -16.51
CA MET A 240 -14.02 -4.48 -15.41
C MET A 240 -13.00 -5.51 -15.90
N LEU A 241 -13.35 -6.30 -16.91
CA LEU A 241 -12.46 -7.33 -17.42
C LEU A 241 -11.16 -6.70 -17.94
N GLY A 242 -11.24 -5.61 -18.68
CA GLY A 242 -10.09 -4.84 -19.14
C GLY A 242 -9.23 -4.33 -17.99
N ALA A 243 -9.83 -3.78 -16.93
CA ALA A 243 -9.11 -3.32 -15.75
C ALA A 243 -8.38 -4.46 -15.02
N ALA A 244 -9.09 -5.57 -14.78
CA ALA A 244 -8.54 -6.73 -14.08
C ALA A 244 -7.41 -7.40 -14.87
N ILE A 245 -7.63 -7.62 -16.18
CA ILE A 245 -6.62 -8.17 -17.07
C ILE A 245 -5.40 -7.25 -17.12
N ALA A 246 -5.59 -5.94 -17.32
CA ALA A 246 -4.47 -5.01 -17.39
C ALA A 246 -3.69 -4.94 -16.07
N LEU A 247 -4.36 -4.94 -14.91
CA LEU A 247 -3.70 -4.97 -13.61
C LEU A 247 -2.88 -6.25 -13.43
N VAL A 248 -3.47 -7.42 -13.66
CA VAL A 248 -2.81 -8.73 -13.44
C VAL A 248 -1.69 -9.00 -14.44
N SER A 249 -1.88 -8.58 -15.69
CA SER A 249 -0.89 -8.78 -16.75
C SER A 249 0.20 -7.71 -16.76
N SER A 250 0.02 -6.58 -16.05
CA SER A 250 0.99 -5.48 -16.04
C SER A 250 2.42 -5.86 -15.65
N PRO A 251 2.69 -6.77 -14.68
CA PRO A 251 4.07 -7.18 -14.39
C PRO A 251 4.67 -8.01 -15.53
N ILE A 252 3.85 -8.64 -16.37
CA ILE A 252 4.29 -9.48 -17.49
C ILE A 252 4.53 -8.62 -18.74
N LEU A 253 3.58 -7.76 -19.10
CA LEU A 253 3.49 -7.11 -20.41
C LEU A 253 4.48 -5.97 -20.68
N GLN A 254 5.29 -5.54 -19.70
CA GLN A 254 6.29 -4.48 -19.92
C GLN A 254 5.72 -3.21 -20.56
N LEU A 255 4.48 -2.84 -20.24
CA LEU A 255 3.88 -1.59 -20.73
C LEU A 255 4.51 -0.33 -20.07
N GLU A 256 5.74 -0.46 -19.56
CA GLU A 256 6.59 0.60 -19.02
C GLU A 256 7.20 1.43 -20.15
N CYS A 257 6.39 1.87 -21.11
CA CYS A 257 6.88 2.78 -22.16
C CYS A 257 7.43 4.10 -21.59
N CYS A 258 7.22 4.39 -20.30
CA CYS A 258 7.58 5.67 -19.67
C CYS A 258 8.26 5.58 -18.30
N THR A 259 8.59 4.41 -17.75
CA THR A 259 9.24 4.32 -16.42
C THR A 259 10.52 3.52 -16.49
N ALA A 260 11.62 4.10 -16.00
CA ALA A 260 12.88 3.38 -15.86
C ALA A 260 12.70 2.16 -14.91
N PRO A 261 13.35 1.02 -15.19
CA PRO A 261 13.28 -0.14 -14.33
C PRO A 261 13.78 0.23 -12.94
N SER A 262 12.94 0.00 -11.92
CA SER A 262 13.33 0.19 -10.52
C SER A 262 13.99 -1.08 -9.99
N TYR A 263 15.22 -0.94 -9.49
CA TYR A 263 15.95 -2.02 -8.83
C TYR A 263 15.72 -1.94 -7.33
N CYS A 264 15.28 -3.04 -6.74
CA CYS A 264 15.02 -3.10 -5.31
C CYS A 264 15.85 -4.16 -4.60
N PHE A 265 16.10 -3.89 -3.33
CA PHE A 265 16.51 -4.90 -2.38
C PHE A 265 15.27 -5.64 -1.86
N LEU A 266 15.30 -6.97 -1.96
CA LEU A 266 14.34 -7.88 -1.36
C LEU A 266 15.12 -9.07 -0.77
N ASP A 267 15.06 -9.22 0.54
CA ASP A 267 15.87 -10.18 1.33
C ASP A 267 15.91 -11.60 0.76
N ILE A 268 14.78 -12.19 0.40
CA ILE A 268 14.71 -13.57 -0.14
C ILE A 268 15.45 -13.74 -1.47
N ALA A 269 15.55 -12.68 -2.28
CA ALA A 269 16.18 -12.70 -3.60
C ALA A 269 17.62 -12.19 -3.59
N CYS A 270 17.94 -11.29 -2.67
CA CYS A 270 19.21 -10.57 -2.65
C CYS A 270 20.21 -11.16 -1.64
N VAL A 271 19.73 -11.80 -0.56
CA VAL A 271 20.55 -12.60 0.36
C VAL A 271 20.61 -14.04 -0.16
N HIS A 272 21.81 -14.62 -0.20
CA HIS A 272 21.98 -16.02 -0.56
C HIS A 272 21.40 -16.91 0.55
N GLN A 273 20.28 -17.60 0.31
CA GLN A 273 19.58 -18.32 1.39
C GLN A 273 20.17 -19.70 1.70
N THR A 274 20.89 -20.29 0.75
CA THR A 274 21.42 -21.67 0.77
C THR A 274 22.89 -21.81 1.19
N ASP A 275 23.73 -20.82 0.88
CA ASP A 275 25.13 -20.77 1.31
C ASP A 275 25.19 -20.07 2.67
N PRO A 276 25.58 -20.77 3.75
CA PRO A 276 25.58 -20.20 5.09
C PRO A 276 26.55 -19.02 5.26
N GLU A 277 27.70 -19.01 4.55
CA GLU A 277 28.69 -17.94 4.63
C GLU A 277 28.16 -16.67 3.96
N LEU A 278 27.62 -16.81 2.74
CA LEU A 278 27.04 -15.67 2.02
C LEU A 278 25.76 -15.16 2.68
N ARG A 279 24.95 -16.05 3.27
CA ARG A 279 23.78 -15.68 4.06
C ARG A 279 24.19 -14.84 5.26
N GLU A 280 25.18 -15.30 6.01
CA GLU A 280 25.72 -14.59 7.17
C GLU A 280 26.23 -13.20 6.77
N ARG A 281 27.05 -13.11 5.72
CA ARG A 281 27.57 -11.82 5.22
C ARG A 281 26.44 -10.89 4.77
N GLY A 282 25.39 -11.42 4.14
CA GLY A 282 24.23 -10.63 3.71
C GLY A 282 23.39 -10.10 4.87
N VAL A 283 23.04 -10.96 5.83
CA VAL A 283 22.22 -10.59 6.99
C VAL A 283 22.94 -9.56 7.87
N TYR A 284 24.20 -9.83 8.24
CA TYR A 284 24.97 -8.92 9.09
C TYR A 284 25.63 -7.76 8.31
N GLY A 285 25.44 -7.72 6.99
CA GLY A 285 25.86 -6.63 6.09
C GLY A 285 24.74 -5.68 5.68
N ILE A 286 23.52 -5.88 6.17
CA ILE A 286 22.32 -5.14 5.75
C ILE A 286 22.43 -3.62 5.98
N GLY A 287 23.19 -3.17 6.99
CA GLY A 287 23.47 -1.75 7.22
C GLY A 287 24.23 -1.11 6.05
N GLY A 288 25.17 -1.83 5.43
CA GLY A 288 25.85 -1.39 4.21
C GLY A 288 24.92 -1.38 2.99
N TRP A 289 23.91 -2.23 2.93
CA TRP A 289 22.92 -2.22 1.85
C TRP A 289 21.97 -1.03 1.96
N LEU A 290 21.61 -0.65 3.18
CA LEU A 290 20.82 0.54 3.46
C LEU A 290 21.57 1.83 3.08
N SER A 291 22.90 1.89 3.26
CA SER A 291 23.69 3.08 2.91
C SER A 291 23.75 3.38 1.41
N VAL A 292 23.52 2.37 0.55
CA VAL A 292 23.46 2.54 -0.92
C VAL A 292 22.03 2.56 -1.47
N SER A 293 21.03 2.66 -0.59
CA SER A 293 19.61 2.73 -0.97
C SER A 293 19.11 4.16 -1.05
N LYS A 294 18.48 4.54 -2.17
CA LYS A 294 17.89 5.89 -2.34
C LYS A 294 16.65 6.13 -1.48
N GLU A 295 15.88 5.07 -1.24
CA GLU A 295 14.64 5.11 -0.46
C GLU A 295 14.51 3.83 0.37
N LEU A 296 14.22 3.97 1.68
CA LEU A 296 13.72 2.89 2.51
C LEU A 296 12.20 2.88 2.44
N ARG A 297 11.63 1.83 1.85
CA ARG A 297 10.18 1.67 1.77
C ARG A 297 9.72 0.56 2.71
N ILE A 298 8.91 0.96 3.68
CA ILE A 298 8.42 0.09 4.73
C ILE A 298 7.01 -0.37 4.36
N LEU A 299 6.88 -1.65 4.05
CA LEU A 299 5.58 -2.30 3.84
C LEU A 299 4.95 -2.57 5.20
N TRP A 300 4.34 -1.52 5.75
CA TRP A 300 3.90 -1.47 7.13
C TRP A 300 2.66 -2.34 7.37
N SER A 301 2.71 -3.08 8.47
CA SER A 301 1.60 -3.83 9.06
C SER A 301 1.75 -3.84 10.59
N PRO A 302 0.71 -4.20 11.36
CA PRO A 302 0.76 -4.16 12.82
C PRO A 302 1.99 -4.85 13.46
N PRO A 303 2.44 -6.04 13.04
CA PRO A 303 3.60 -6.71 13.65
C PRO A 303 4.97 -6.20 13.15
N TYR A 304 5.03 -5.11 12.39
CA TYR A 304 6.30 -4.61 11.86
C TYR A 304 7.23 -4.09 12.96
N PHE A 305 6.75 -3.18 13.82
CA PHE A 305 7.57 -2.59 14.89
C PHE A 305 7.79 -3.51 16.09
N SER A 306 7.14 -4.68 16.14
CA SER A 306 7.41 -5.71 17.14
C SER A 306 8.59 -6.60 16.78
N ARG A 307 9.30 -6.34 15.67
CA ARG A 307 10.42 -7.15 15.15
C ARG A 307 11.74 -6.39 15.23
N LEU A 308 12.75 -7.01 15.85
CA LEU A 308 14.03 -6.35 16.14
C LEU A 308 14.75 -5.92 14.86
N TRP A 309 14.85 -6.82 13.89
CA TRP A 309 15.46 -6.53 12.59
C TRP A 309 14.74 -5.42 11.81
N CYS A 310 13.41 -5.36 11.84
CA CYS A 310 12.65 -4.31 11.16
C CYS A 310 12.96 -2.93 11.77
N VAL A 311 13.00 -2.83 13.10
CA VAL A 311 13.33 -1.58 13.80
C VAL A 311 14.79 -1.19 13.56
N PHE A 312 15.70 -2.17 13.56
CA PHE A 312 17.11 -1.99 13.24
C PHE A 312 17.32 -1.42 11.82
N GLU A 313 16.58 -1.91 10.82
CA GLU A 313 16.68 -1.39 9.45
C GLU A 313 16.33 0.10 9.37
N VAL A 314 15.32 0.55 10.11
CA VAL A 314 14.97 1.98 10.17
C VAL A 314 16.08 2.81 10.80
N ALA A 315 16.64 2.31 11.91
CA ALA A 315 17.76 2.92 12.61
C ALA A 315 19.00 3.06 11.71
N ALA A 316 19.43 1.93 11.16
CA ALA A 316 20.58 1.82 10.28
C ALA A 316 20.44 2.72 9.05
N TYR A 317 19.24 2.78 8.45
CA TYR A 317 18.99 3.64 7.31
C TYR A 317 19.09 5.12 7.66
N ARG A 318 18.55 5.56 8.81
CA ARG A 318 18.62 6.97 9.21
C ARG A 318 20.05 7.40 9.54
N ILE A 319 20.85 6.52 10.15
CA ILE A 319 22.27 6.77 10.41
C ILE A 319 23.05 6.84 9.10
N ALA A 320 22.84 5.89 8.20
CA ALA A 320 23.55 5.83 6.92
C ALA A 320 23.11 6.92 5.94
N ASN A 321 21.83 7.30 5.99
CA ASN A 321 21.21 8.31 5.13
C ASN A 321 20.40 9.30 5.99
N PRO A 322 21.05 10.28 6.64
CA PRO A 322 20.35 11.24 7.51
C PRO A 322 19.21 11.96 6.80
N LYS A 323 19.42 12.33 5.52
CA LYS A 323 18.43 12.97 4.64
C LYS A 323 17.70 11.98 3.72
N GLY A 324 17.93 10.68 3.90
CA GLY A 324 17.33 9.62 3.11
C GLY A 324 15.82 9.63 3.24
N LYS A 325 15.14 9.30 2.15
CA LYS A 325 13.67 9.20 2.13
C LYS A 325 13.24 7.89 2.78
N ILE A 326 12.39 7.96 3.80
CA ILE A 326 11.69 6.81 4.37
C ILE A 326 10.23 6.93 3.95
N THR A 327 9.71 5.96 3.21
CA THR A 327 8.30 5.92 2.81
C THR A 327 7.60 4.81 3.58
N PHE A 328 6.59 5.16 4.36
CA PHE A 328 5.71 4.17 4.96
C PHE A 328 4.52 3.86 4.06
N GLN A 329 4.37 2.59 3.71
CA GLN A 329 3.30 2.10 2.87
C GLN A 329 2.48 1.04 3.61
N PRO A 330 1.31 1.42 4.18
CA PRO A 330 0.43 0.48 4.85
C PRO A 330 -0.11 -0.57 3.85
N VAL A 331 0.23 -1.84 4.06
CA VAL A 331 -0.08 -2.92 3.09
C VAL A 331 -1.57 -3.08 2.81
N PHE A 332 -2.46 -2.64 3.70
CA PHE A 332 -3.90 -2.83 3.55
C PHE A 332 -4.60 -1.78 2.68
N VAL A 333 -3.99 -0.61 2.44
CA VAL A 333 -4.68 0.50 1.78
C VAL A 333 -5.04 0.14 0.34
N GLU A 334 -4.07 -0.30 -0.45
CA GLU A 334 -4.30 -0.72 -1.82
C GLU A 334 -5.14 -1.98 -1.95
N ASN A 335 -4.95 -2.96 -1.06
CA ASN A 335 -5.79 -4.16 -1.04
C ASN A 335 -7.26 -3.80 -0.81
N LEU A 336 -7.53 -2.86 0.09
CA LEU A 336 -8.87 -2.36 0.31
C LEU A 336 -9.43 -1.61 -0.91
N VAL A 337 -8.61 -0.86 -1.66
CA VAL A 337 -9.06 -0.20 -2.89
C VAL A 337 -9.47 -1.23 -3.94
N ILE A 338 -8.73 -2.33 -4.09
CA ILE A 338 -9.11 -3.45 -4.98
C ILE A 338 -10.43 -4.06 -4.53
N ILE A 339 -10.58 -4.35 -3.24
CA ILE A 339 -11.82 -4.92 -2.67
C ILE A 339 -13.00 -3.94 -2.87
N ALA A 340 -12.81 -2.65 -2.58
CA ALA A 340 -13.84 -1.64 -2.73
C ALA A 340 -14.26 -1.48 -4.19
N TRP A 341 -13.32 -1.48 -5.12
CA TRP A 341 -13.59 -1.45 -6.56
C TRP A 341 -14.44 -2.67 -6.99
N PHE A 342 -14.04 -3.87 -6.58
CA PHE A 342 -14.80 -5.09 -6.87
C PHE A 342 -16.20 -5.07 -6.24
N CYS A 343 -16.32 -4.65 -4.98
CA CYS A 343 -17.62 -4.53 -4.31
C CYS A 343 -18.53 -3.50 -5.01
N VAL A 344 -18.00 -2.35 -5.43
CA VAL A 344 -18.77 -1.34 -6.18
C VAL A 344 -19.21 -1.90 -7.53
N PHE A 345 -18.37 -2.68 -8.19
CA PHE A 345 -18.75 -3.37 -9.42
C PHE A 345 -19.91 -4.35 -9.19
N MET A 346 -19.84 -5.17 -8.13
CA MET A 346 -20.92 -6.08 -7.77
C MET A 346 -22.20 -5.33 -7.42
N ILE A 347 -22.11 -4.21 -6.69
CA ILE A 347 -23.25 -3.32 -6.39
C ILE A 347 -23.91 -2.84 -7.69
N VAL A 348 -23.12 -2.36 -8.65
CA VAL A 348 -23.63 -1.91 -9.96
C VAL A 348 -24.36 -3.03 -10.71
N TRP A 349 -23.84 -4.25 -10.68
CA TRP A 349 -24.50 -5.42 -11.30
C TRP A 349 -25.78 -5.84 -10.62
N PHE A 350 -25.81 -5.82 -9.29
CA PHE A 350 -27.01 -6.13 -8.53
C PHE A 350 -28.10 -5.08 -8.73
N ASP A 351 -27.74 -3.80 -8.83
CA ASP A 351 -28.72 -2.75 -9.15
C ASP A 351 -29.28 -2.92 -10.57
N ILE A 352 -28.44 -3.23 -11.57
CA ILE A 352 -28.89 -3.55 -12.94
C ILE A 352 -29.84 -4.76 -12.91
N SER A 353 -29.48 -5.81 -12.19
CA SER A 353 -30.31 -7.02 -12.07
C SER A 353 -31.63 -6.75 -11.34
N GLY A 354 -31.61 -5.90 -10.31
CA GLY A 354 -32.82 -5.49 -9.59
C GLY A 354 -33.81 -4.66 -10.39
N LEU A 355 -33.34 -4.00 -11.46
CA LEU A 355 -34.23 -3.37 -12.43
C LEU A 355 -34.93 -4.39 -13.32
N HIS A 356 -34.27 -5.50 -13.66
CA HIS A 356 -34.84 -6.57 -14.49
C HIS A 356 -35.70 -7.56 -13.73
N PHE A 357 -35.44 -7.75 -12.43
CA PHE A 357 -36.20 -8.66 -11.57
C PHE A 357 -36.78 -7.90 -10.37
N PRO A 358 -37.83 -7.08 -10.58
CA PRO A 358 -38.36 -6.18 -9.56
C PRO A 358 -38.88 -6.93 -8.31
N GLU A 359 -39.36 -8.17 -8.46
CA GLU A 359 -39.81 -9.03 -7.36
C GLU A 359 -38.68 -9.38 -6.37
N TYR A 360 -37.43 -9.34 -6.81
CA TYR A 360 -36.25 -9.60 -5.98
C TYR A 360 -35.48 -8.32 -5.60
N ARG A 361 -36.03 -7.13 -5.88
CA ARG A 361 -35.35 -5.85 -5.62
C ARG A 361 -34.86 -5.70 -4.17
N TRP A 362 -35.65 -6.13 -3.19
CA TRP A 362 -35.24 -6.06 -1.78
C TRP A 362 -34.01 -6.92 -1.46
N LEU A 363 -33.85 -8.07 -2.13
CA LEU A 363 -32.70 -8.95 -1.97
C LEU A 363 -31.45 -8.28 -2.53
N PHE A 364 -31.55 -7.64 -3.70
CA PHE A 364 -30.43 -6.89 -4.28
C PHE A 364 -30.02 -5.71 -3.39
N LEU A 365 -30.99 -4.94 -2.86
CA LEU A 365 -30.71 -3.87 -1.89
C LEU A 365 -30.02 -4.39 -0.61
N LEU A 366 -30.43 -5.58 -0.13
CA LEU A 366 -29.77 -6.22 1.01
C LEU A 366 -28.31 -6.59 0.67
N VAL A 367 -28.05 -7.15 -0.51
CA VAL A 367 -26.69 -7.48 -0.95
C VAL A 367 -25.84 -6.22 -1.11
N GLU A 368 -26.38 -5.15 -1.68
CA GLU A 368 -25.68 -3.85 -1.78
C GLU A 368 -25.31 -3.29 -0.40
N PHE A 369 -26.23 -3.37 0.56
CA PHE A 369 -25.98 -2.97 1.94
C PHE A 369 -24.87 -3.82 2.55
N LEU A 370 -24.92 -5.14 2.40
CA LEU A 370 -23.88 -6.05 2.90
C LEU A 370 -22.51 -5.75 2.27
N MET A 371 -22.44 -5.51 0.97
CA MET A 371 -21.20 -5.14 0.28
C MET A 371 -20.63 -3.81 0.81
N THR A 372 -21.50 -2.85 1.10
CA THR A 372 -21.09 -1.58 1.70
C THR A 372 -20.52 -1.77 3.11
N VAL A 373 -21.15 -2.62 3.93
CA VAL A 373 -20.63 -3.01 5.26
C VAL A 373 -19.27 -3.71 5.13
N LEU A 374 -19.12 -4.63 4.16
CA LEU A 374 -17.88 -5.36 3.89
C LEU A 374 -16.71 -4.45 3.49
N VAL A 375 -16.96 -3.28 2.92
CA VAL A 375 -15.90 -2.30 2.62
C VAL A 375 -15.62 -1.41 3.82
N ILE A 376 -16.65 -0.81 4.42
CA ILE A 376 -16.48 0.24 5.45
C ILE A 376 -15.99 -0.35 6.77
N PHE A 377 -16.48 -1.53 7.18
CA PHE A 377 -16.12 -2.12 8.46
C PHE A 377 -14.62 -2.50 8.54
N PRO A 378 -14.05 -3.26 7.59
CA PRO A 378 -12.61 -3.56 7.61
C PRO A 378 -11.75 -2.32 7.45
N LEU A 379 -12.15 -1.38 6.57
CA LEU A 379 -11.47 -0.10 6.39
C LEU A 379 -11.29 0.60 7.74
N LYS A 380 -12.35 0.64 8.55
CA LYS A 380 -12.30 1.24 9.89
C LYS A 380 -11.44 0.48 10.87
N VAL A 381 -11.54 -0.84 10.93
CA VAL A 381 -10.70 -1.67 11.81
C VAL A 381 -9.22 -1.46 11.48
N LEU A 382 -8.89 -1.42 10.19
CA LEU A 382 -7.53 -1.17 9.72
C LEU A 382 -7.07 0.25 10.04
N TRP A 383 -7.96 1.24 9.95
CA TRP A 383 -7.66 2.61 10.34
C TRP A 383 -7.41 2.79 11.83
N ALA A 384 -8.20 2.08 12.66
CA ALA A 384 -7.98 2.05 14.10
C ALA A 384 -6.63 1.39 14.42
N LYS A 385 -6.29 0.26 13.77
CA LYS A 385 -4.96 -0.38 13.91
C LYS A 385 -3.82 0.52 13.45
N LYS A 386 -4.02 1.27 12.37
CA LYS A 386 -3.08 2.29 11.88
C LYS A 386 -2.81 3.34 12.96
N ARG A 387 -3.84 3.89 13.58
CA ARG A 387 -3.71 4.87 14.67
C ARG A 387 -3.11 4.25 15.93
N GLN A 388 -3.52 3.05 16.29
CA GLN A 388 -2.96 2.32 17.42
C GLN A 388 -1.46 2.15 17.26
N ALA A 389 -0.96 1.77 16.08
CA ALA A 389 0.47 1.61 15.87
C ALA A 389 1.28 2.90 16.07
N ILE A 390 0.71 4.05 15.73
CA ILE A 390 1.33 5.36 15.99
C ILE A 390 1.35 5.68 17.50
N VAL A 391 0.31 5.25 18.22
CA VAL A 391 0.24 5.36 19.68
C VAL A 391 1.24 4.41 20.32
N ASP A 392 1.32 3.16 19.86
CA ASP A 392 2.26 2.15 20.36
C ASP A 392 3.72 2.59 20.18
N LEU A 393 4.02 3.38 19.15
CA LEU A 393 5.35 3.99 18.99
C LEU A 393 5.69 5.00 20.09
N ALA A 394 4.71 5.60 20.77
CA ALA A 394 4.96 6.49 21.90
C ALA A 394 5.49 5.73 23.11
N ASP A 395 4.99 4.50 23.29
CA ASP A 395 5.32 3.61 24.41
C ASP A 395 6.37 2.55 23.99
N PHE A 396 6.93 2.66 22.78
CA PHE A 396 7.86 1.69 22.22
C PHE A 396 9.05 1.46 23.16
N THR A 397 9.42 0.21 23.42
CA THR A 397 10.59 -0.12 24.23
C THR A 397 11.41 -1.19 23.53
N LEU A 398 12.70 -0.95 23.32
CA LEU A 398 13.56 -1.87 22.55
C LEU A 398 13.64 -3.28 23.18
N SER A 399 13.59 -3.38 24.52
CA SER A 399 13.65 -4.66 25.24
C SER A 399 12.45 -5.57 24.98
N GLU A 400 11.29 -5.02 24.64
CA GLU A 400 10.05 -5.77 24.38
C GLU A 400 9.97 -6.30 22.94
N VAL A 401 10.90 -5.90 22.08
CA VAL A 401 10.87 -6.27 20.66
C VAL A 401 11.29 -7.73 20.48
N VAL A 402 10.54 -8.47 19.66
CA VAL A 402 10.77 -9.89 19.39
C VAL A 402 11.96 -10.06 18.44
N CYS A 403 12.91 -10.92 18.84
CA CYS A 403 13.99 -11.41 17.99
C CYS A 403 13.75 -12.88 17.63
N GLY A 404 14.18 -13.30 16.44
CA GLY A 404 14.13 -14.72 16.06
C GLY A 404 15.23 -15.55 16.74
N ASP A 405 16.40 -14.95 16.94
CA ASP A 405 17.54 -15.53 17.63
C ASP A 405 18.02 -14.56 18.72
N ASP A 406 17.63 -14.83 19.96
CA ASP A 406 18.05 -14.00 21.10
C ASP A 406 19.52 -14.23 21.49
N THR A 407 20.16 -15.31 21.03
CA THR A 407 21.52 -15.68 21.46
C THR A 407 22.59 -14.85 20.78
N PHE A 408 22.40 -14.49 19.50
CA PHE A 408 23.38 -13.75 18.72
C PHE A 408 22.83 -12.47 18.10
N ASP A 409 21.65 -12.54 17.46
CA ASP A 409 21.13 -11.38 16.72
C ASP A 409 20.82 -10.21 17.65
N ARG A 410 20.26 -10.46 18.84
CA ARG A 410 19.96 -9.39 19.80
C ARG A 410 21.24 -8.69 20.30
N PRO A 411 22.27 -9.39 20.83
CA PRO A 411 23.54 -8.75 21.16
C PRO A 411 24.18 -8.00 19.99
N PHE A 412 24.12 -8.54 18.77
CA PHE A 412 24.66 -7.89 17.58
C PHE A 412 23.94 -6.57 17.28
N VAL A 413 22.61 -6.60 17.23
CA VAL A 413 21.77 -5.42 16.96
C VAL A 413 21.93 -4.39 18.08
N TYR A 414 21.96 -4.81 19.34
CA TYR A 414 22.15 -3.90 20.47
C TYR A 414 23.51 -3.23 20.45
N SER A 415 24.58 -3.99 20.16
CA SER A 415 25.92 -3.41 20.02
C SER A 415 25.98 -2.38 18.89
N ALA A 416 25.33 -2.65 17.76
CA ALA A 416 25.23 -1.71 16.64
C ALA A 416 24.46 -0.43 17.01
N ILE A 417 23.28 -0.59 17.61
CA ILE A 417 22.44 0.52 18.07
C ILE A 417 23.20 1.38 19.08
N ASN A 418 23.84 0.75 20.07
CA ASN A 418 24.65 1.45 21.06
C ASN A 418 25.82 2.21 20.40
N GLY A 419 26.46 1.61 19.39
CA GLY A 419 27.52 2.27 18.63
C GLY A 419 27.05 3.48 17.81
N TRP A 420 25.81 3.49 17.34
CA TRP A 420 25.26 4.58 16.51
C TRP A 420 24.57 5.68 17.29
N TYR A 421 23.85 5.31 18.35
CA TYR A 421 23.00 6.22 19.14
C TYR A 421 23.60 6.54 20.52
N GLY A 422 24.73 5.93 20.89
CA GLY A 422 25.36 6.09 22.20
C GLY A 422 24.81 5.13 23.26
N SER A 423 23.49 4.97 23.31
CA SER A 423 22.82 4.02 24.20
C SER A 423 21.56 3.39 23.58
N LEU A 424 21.06 2.33 24.20
CA LEU A 424 19.77 1.72 23.83
C LEU A 424 18.57 2.61 24.18
N ASP A 425 18.73 3.45 25.20
CA ASP A 425 17.71 4.40 25.65
C ASP A 425 17.60 5.58 24.67
N ASP A 426 18.72 6.15 24.24
CA ASP A 426 18.76 7.20 23.20
C ASP A 426 18.11 6.73 21.90
N PHE A 427 18.32 5.46 21.54
CA PHE A 427 17.63 4.86 20.41
C PHE A 427 16.13 4.73 20.63
N THR A 428 15.72 4.30 21.82
CA THR A 428 14.29 4.20 22.17
C THR A 428 13.63 5.58 22.11
N ASP A 429 14.31 6.63 22.59
CA ASP A 429 13.87 8.01 22.52
C ASP A 429 13.84 8.53 21.07
N PHE A 430 14.80 8.12 20.24
CA PHE A 430 14.75 8.39 18.80
C PHE A 430 13.49 7.79 18.14
N VAL A 431 13.12 6.55 18.48
CA VAL A 431 11.92 5.87 17.96
C VAL A 431 10.65 6.58 18.45
N ARG A 432 10.57 6.88 19.75
CA ARG A 432 9.43 7.54 20.40
C ARG A 432 9.24 9.00 19.96
N GLY A 433 10.32 9.69 19.63
CA GLY A 433 10.34 11.09 19.26
C GLY A 433 10.45 11.32 17.75
N PRO A 434 11.67 11.59 17.21
CA PRO A 434 11.90 11.86 15.79
C PRO A 434 11.21 10.91 14.81
N LEU A 435 11.41 9.60 14.92
CA LEU A 435 10.85 8.65 13.97
C LEU A 435 9.31 8.62 14.01
N ARG A 436 8.73 8.61 15.20
CA ARG A 436 7.27 8.69 15.38
C ARG A 436 6.69 9.98 14.78
N ARG A 437 7.42 11.11 14.83
CA ARG A 437 6.99 12.38 14.22
C ARG A 437 7.03 12.34 12.69
N ASP A 438 8.13 11.84 12.11
CA ASP A 438 8.22 11.58 10.67
C ASP A 438 7.03 10.73 10.22
N LEU A 439 6.74 9.69 11.00
CA LEU A 439 5.62 8.79 10.81
C LEU A 439 4.27 9.46 10.93
N LEU A 440 4.05 10.28 11.95
CA LEU A 440 2.81 11.05 12.11
C LEU A 440 2.56 11.96 10.91
N ASN A 441 3.59 12.56 10.33
CA ASN A 441 3.46 13.45 9.17
C ASN A 441 3.03 12.69 7.90
N ASP A 442 3.47 11.44 7.75
CA ASP A 442 3.03 10.56 6.67
C ASP A 442 1.66 9.92 6.94
N PHE A 443 1.41 9.48 8.18
CA PHE A 443 0.21 8.75 8.57
C PHE A 443 -1.02 9.65 8.79
N SER A 444 -0.83 10.89 9.23
CA SER A 444 -1.92 11.83 9.57
C SER A 444 -2.78 12.21 8.37
N THR A 445 -2.29 11.97 7.15
CA THR A 445 -2.97 12.38 5.93
C THR A 445 -3.41 11.14 5.15
N VAL A 446 -4.72 10.97 5.00
CA VAL A 446 -5.29 9.95 4.11
C VAL A 446 -5.14 10.44 2.67
N HIS A 447 -3.92 10.43 2.15
CA HIS A 447 -3.66 10.80 0.77
C HIS A 447 -3.70 9.56 -0.11
N LEU A 448 -4.92 9.17 -0.49
CA LEU A 448 -5.08 8.31 -1.65
C LEU A 448 -4.86 9.15 -2.92
N PRO A 449 -4.17 8.61 -3.93
CA PRO A 449 -4.15 9.23 -5.26
C PRO A 449 -5.57 9.48 -5.77
N PHE A 450 -5.80 10.60 -6.47
CA PHE A 450 -7.11 10.89 -7.08
C PHE A 450 -7.60 9.71 -7.95
N ALA A 451 -6.66 9.08 -8.66
CA ALA A 451 -6.89 7.89 -9.47
C ALA A 451 -7.57 6.75 -8.70
N TYR A 452 -7.31 6.56 -7.40
CA TYR A 452 -7.95 5.50 -6.62
C TYR A 452 -9.44 5.76 -6.41
N TYR A 453 -9.82 7.02 -6.15
CA TYR A 453 -11.23 7.40 -6.06
C TYR A 453 -11.93 7.24 -7.40
N PHE A 454 -11.28 7.65 -8.48
CA PHE A 454 -11.82 7.47 -9.83
C PHE A 454 -11.96 5.99 -10.19
N MET A 455 -10.98 5.15 -9.89
CA MET A 455 -11.06 3.69 -10.08
C MET A 455 -12.26 3.11 -9.34
N ILE A 456 -12.42 3.40 -8.03
CA ILE A 456 -13.55 2.89 -7.25
C ILE A 456 -14.89 3.34 -7.85
N ALA A 457 -14.97 4.56 -8.40
CA ALA A 457 -16.18 5.09 -9.04
C ALA A 457 -16.39 4.62 -10.49
N SER A 458 -15.38 4.03 -11.14
CA SER A 458 -15.42 3.67 -12.57
C SER A 458 -16.57 2.75 -12.99
N PRO A 459 -17.05 1.79 -12.15
CA PRO A 459 -18.21 0.98 -12.50
C PRO A 459 -19.50 1.79 -12.73
N PHE A 460 -19.68 2.91 -12.01
CA PHE A 460 -20.85 3.78 -12.22
C PHE A 460 -20.80 4.46 -13.59
N PHE A 461 -19.63 4.95 -14.00
CA PHE A 461 -19.46 5.55 -15.33
C PHE A 461 -19.75 4.52 -16.44
N GLY A 462 -19.29 3.28 -16.28
CA GLY A 462 -19.61 2.18 -17.20
C GLY A 462 -21.11 1.98 -17.34
N ARG A 463 -21.84 1.91 -16.21
CA ARG A 463 -23.29 1.70 -16.22
C ARG A 463 -24.05 2.81 -16.94
N TYR A 464 -23.74 4.07 -16.63
CA TYR A 464 -24.47 5.17 -17.27
C TYR A 464 -24.11 5.33 -18.74
N LEU A 465 -22.90 4.90 -19.15
CA LEU A 465 -22.56 4.79 -20.55
C LEU A 465 -23.39 3.70 -21.23
N ASP A 466 -23.59 2.55 -20.59
CA ASP A 466 -24.46 1.47 -21.10
C ASP A 466 -25.90 1.96 -21.32
N TYR A 467 -26.48 2.69 -20.37
CA TYR A 467 -27.80 3.31 -20.56
C TYR A 467 -27.82 4.33 -21.70
N SER A 468 -26.78 5.15 -21.79
CA SER A 468 -26.68 6.18 -22.85
C SER A 468 -26.56 5.53 -24.22
N LEU A 469 -25.82 4.43 -24.36
CA LEU A 469 -25.73 3.66 -25.60
C LEU A 469 -27.07 3.00 -25.95
N ALA A 470 -27.78 2.44 -24.97
CA ALA A 470 -29.11 1.88 -25.19
C ALA A 470 -30.09 2.93 -25.72
N MET A 471 -30.08 4.13 -25.13
CA MET A 471 -30.89 5.25 -25.61
C MET A 471 -30.44 5.75 -26.99
N TRP A 472 -29.12 5.81 -27.23
CA TRP A 472 -28.55 6.25 -28.50
C TRP A 472 -28.94 5.34 -29.67
N SER A 473 -29.01 4.03 -29.43
CA SER A 473 -29.43 3.04 -30.43
C SER A 473 -30.95 3.03 -30.69
N CYS A 474 -31.74 3.80 -29.93
CA CYS A 474 -33.18 3.91 -30.14
C CYS A 474 -33.49 5.12 -31.04
N ASP A 475 -33.91 4.87 -32.28
CA ASP A 475 -34.24 5.93 -33.27
C ASP A 475 -35.31 6.93 -32.79
N LYS A 476 -36.10 6.58 -31.77
CA LYS A 476 -37.18 7.41 -31.24
C LYS A 476 -36.71 8.47 -30.23
N ILE A 477 -35.49 8.36 -29.72
CA ILE A 477 -34.99 9.21 -28.64
C ILE A 477 -34.09 10.31 -29.22
N PRO A 478 -34.42 11.60 -29.01
CA PRO A 478 -33.56 12.70 -29.45
C PRO A 478 -32.16 12.62 -28.81
N HIS A 479 -31.10 12.83 -29.60
CA HIS A 479 -29.71 12.78 -29.11
C HIS A 479 -29.44 13.77 -27.97
N ASP A 480 -30.09 14.93 -27.96
CA ASP A 480 -29.96 15.91 -26.86
C ASP A 480 -30.42 15.33 -25.52
N LEU A 481 -31.43 14.45 -25.54
CA LEU A 481 -31.93 13.77 -24.35
C LEU A 481 -30.93 12.71 -23.87
N VAL A 482 -30.27 12.01 -24.80
CA VAL A 482 -29.19 11.06 -24.48
C VAL A 482 -28.03 11.77 -23.80
N TRP A 483 -27.58 12.90 -24.34
CA TRP A 483 -26.52 13.71 -23.73
C TRP A 483 -26.94 14.30 -22.39
N SER A 484 -28.18 14.79 -22.28
CA SER A 484 -28.74 15.25 -21.01
C SER A 484 -28.72 14.15 -19.95
N TYR A 485 -29.11 12.92 -20.31
CA TYR A 485 -29.03 11.76 -19.43
C TYR A 485 -27.58 11.45 -19.02
N PHE A 486 -26.65 11.38 -19.98
CA PHE A 486 -25.25 11.07 -19.67
C PHE A 486 -24.61 12.11 -18.75
N LEU A 487 -24.90 13.40 -18.96
CA LEU A 487 -24.36 14.48 -18.12
C LEU A 487 -24.98 14.46 -16.72
N ALA A 488 -26.31 14.41 -16.61
CA ALA A 488 -27.01 14.40 -15.33
C ALA A 488 -26.76 13.10 -14.56
N MET A 489 -26.94 11.94 -15.18
CA MET A 489 -26.88 10.65 -14.50
C MET A 489 -25.47 10.04 -14.52
N GLY A 490 -24.73 10.15 -15.61
CA GLY A 490 -23.38 9.61 -15.73
C GLY A 490 -22.32 10.46 -15.06
N LEU A 491 -22.01 11.62 -15.65
CA LEU A 491 -20.90 12.45 -15.22
C LEU A 491 -21.14 13.02 -13.81
N SER A 492 -22.33 13.55 -13.54
CA SER A 492 -22.62 14.15 -12.24
C SER A 492 -22.67 13.09 -11.12
N ARG A 493 -23.34 11.94 -11.30
CA ARG A 493 -23.38 10.91 -10.23
C ARG A 493 -22.02 10.24 -10.04
N GLY A 494 -21.24 10.07 -11.11
CA GLY A 494 -19.85 9.64 -11.01
C GLY A 494 -18.99 10.59 -10.17
N GLY A 495 -19.17 11.91 -10.35
CA GLY A 495 -18.55 12.93 -9.50
C GLY A 495 -18.97 12.84 -8.04
N VAL A 496 -20.28 12.69 -7.75
CA VAL A 496 -20.75 12.47 -6.37
C VAL A 496 -20.23 11.18 -5.78
N MET A 497 -20.07 10.10 -6.55
CA MET A 497 -19.48 8.87 -6.04
C MET A 497 -18.01 9.08 -5.63
N ILE A 498 -17.24 9.81 -6.44
CA ILE A 498 -15.87 10.19 -6.09
C ILE A 498 -15.84 10.99 -4.77
N MET A 499 -16.76 11.94 -4.59
CA MET A 499 -16.93 12.65 -3.33
C MET A 499 -17.34 11.74 -2.17
N ALA A 500 -18.29 10.83 -2.39
CA ALA A 500 -18.81 9.91 -1.40
C ALA A 500 -17.72 8.98 -0.87
N VAL A 501 -16.92 8.38 -1.76
CA VAL A 501 -15.75 7.57 -1.37
C VAL A 501 -14.82 8.40 -0.51
N LYS A 502 -14.55 9.64 -0.88
CA LYS A 502 -13.71 10.52 -0.06
C LYS A 502 -14.33 10.81 1.31
N VAL A 503 -15.63 11.09 1.39
CA VAL A 503 -16.35 11.28 2.66
C VAL A 503 -16.29 10.01 3.52
N ILE A 504 -16.38 8.81 2.94
CA ILE A 504 -16.18 7.54 3.68
C ILE A 504 -14.82 7.53 4.37
N PHE A 505 -13.73 7.80 3.64
CA PHE A 505 -12.39 7.81 4.24
C PHE A 505 -12.25 8.87 5.34
N LEU A 506 -12.88 10.04 5.18
CA LEU A 506 -12.88 11.09 6.21
C LEU A 506 -13.64 10.66 7.47
N LEU A 507 -14.84 10.10 7.31
CA LEU A 507 -15.64 9.65 8.45
C LEU A 507 -15.02 8.44 9.14
N VAL A 508 -14.41 7.52 8.37
CA VAL A 508 -13.64 6.42 8.96
C VAL A 508 -12.47 6.96 9.79
N ASP A 509 -11.68 7.87 9.22
CA ASP A 509 -10.56 8.47 9.93
C ASP A 509 -11.05 9.20 11.20
N PHE A 510 -12.14 9.96 11.10
CA PHE A 510 -12.77 10.62 12.25
C PHE A 510 -13.17 9.62 13.35
N PHE A 511 -13.91 8.56 13.00
CA PHE A 511 -14.38 7.57 13.96
C PHE A 511 -13.29 6.64 14.49
N ALA A 512 -12.16 6.51 13.80
CA ALA A 512 -11.00 5.73 14.24
C ALA A 512 -10.16 6.43 15.33
N ALA A 513 -10.56 7.61 15.83
CA ALA A 513 -9.83 8.35 16.87
C ALA A 513 -9.71 7.65 18.21
N SER A 514 -10.62 6.72 18.52
CA SER A 514 -10.59 5.99 19.77
C SER A 514 -9.89 4.64 19.55
N PRO A 515 -8.74 4.36 20.19
CA PRO A 515 -8.04 3.09 20.06
C PRO A 515 -8.83 1.90 20.64
N LYS A 516 -9.59 2.14 21.71
CA LYS A 516 -10.44 1.14 22.37
C LYS A 516 -11.89 1.34 21.94
N VAL A 517 -12.36 0.58 20.96
CA VAL A 517 -13.76 0.63 20.49
C VAL A 517 -14.37 -0.75 20.65
N SER A 518 -15.52 -0.83 21.33
CA SER A 518 -16.32 -2.06 21.36
C SER A 518 -16.87 -2.38 19.97
N VAL A 519 -17.16 -3.66 19.72
CA VAL A 519 -17.79 -4.08 18.45
C VAL A 519 -19.11 -3.34 18.23
N ALA A 520 -19.93 -3.18 19.27
CA ALA A 520 -21.20 -2.44 19.18
C ALA A 520 -21.01 -0.98 18.74
N ARG A 521 -20.08 -0.24 19.36
CA ARG A 521 -19.76 1.14 18.94
C ARG A 521 -19.20 1.16 17.52
N THR A 522 -18.44 0.14 17.13
CA THR A 522 -17.94 0.00 15.76
C THR A 522 -19.08 -0.12 14.75
N CYS A 523 -20.05 -0.99 15.02
CA CYS A 523 -21.24 -1.18 14.20
C CYS A 523 -22.07 0.10 14.10
N ILE A 524 -22.37 0.78 15.21
CA ILE A 524 -23.16 2.03 15.21
C ILE A 524 -22.53 3.09 14.32
N GLN A 525 -21.24 3.33 14.50
CA GLN A 525 -20.49 4.30 13.70
C GLN A 525 -20.43 3.90 12.21
N THR A 526 -20.30 2.60 11.89
CA THR A 526 -20.38 2.13 10.50
C THR A 526 -21.76 2.40 9.91
N SER A 527 -22.84 2.14 10.65
CA SER A 527 -24.21 2.46 10.23
C SER A 527 -24.41 3.95 9.99
N ILE A 528 -23.83 4.82 10.83
CA ILE A 528 -23.86 6.28 10.62
C ILE A 528 -23.16 6.66 9.31
N ILE A 529 -21.97 6.11 9.04
CA ILE A 529 -21.27 6.36 7.77
C ILE A 529 -22.15 5.94 6.60
N ILE A 530 -22.71 4.73 6.64
CA ILE A 530 -23.59 4.22 5.57
C ILE A 530 -24.79 5.16 5.38
N LEU A 531 -25.47 5.56 6.46
CA LEU A 531 -26.62 6.45 6.39
C LEU A 531 -26.28 7.80 5.74
N VAL A 532 -25.15 8.41 6.12
CA VAL A 532 -24.69 9.69 5.55
C VAL A 532 -24.41 9.54 4.05
N ILE A 533 -23.73 8.46 3.66
CA ILE A 533 -23.37 8.23 2.26
C ILE A 533 -24.60 7.90 1.41
N THR A 534 -25.47 7.03 1.89
CA THR A 534 -26.74 6.72 1.23
C THR A 534 -27.59 7.97 1.07
N GLY A 535 -27.69 8.81 2.11
CA GLY A 535 -28.40 10.09 2.04
C GLY A 535 -27.81 11.06 1.01
N LEU A 536 -26.48 11.18 0.94
CA LEU A 536 -25.78 12.00 -0.05
C LEU A 536 -26.06 11.51 -1.48
N VAL A 537 -25.88 10.21 -1.73
CA VAL A 537 -26.04 9.60 -3.05
C VAL A 537 -27.52 9.62 -3.49
N TRP A 538 -28.45 9.39 -2.57
CA TRP A 538 -29.88 9.45 -2.83
C TRP A 538 -30.36 10.88 -3.07
N GLY A 539 -29.97 11.85 -2.25
CA GLY A 539 -30.33 13.26 -2.45
C GLY A 539 -29.83 13.78 -3.80
N HIS A 540 -28.60 13.43 -4.18
CA HIS A 540 -28.06 13.78 -5.49
C HIS A 540 -28.77 13.06 -6.64
N ARG A 541 -29.16 11.79 -6.46
CA ARG A 541 -30.00 11.07 -7.42
C ARG A 541 -31.28 11.83 -7.73
N GLN A 542 -32.03 12.25 -6.71
CA GLN A 542 -33.28 12.98 -6.91
C GLN A 542 -33.05 14.31 -7.64
N LEU A 543 -31.94 15.00 -7.34
CA LEU A 543 -31.57 16.22 -8.04
C LEU A 543 -31.23 15.96 -9.52
N ALA A 544 -30.48 14.89 -9.81
CA ALA A 544 -30.15 14.51 -11.18
C ALA A 544 -31.39 14.12 -11.99
N GLU A 545 -32.31 13.36 -11.39
CA GLU A 545 -33.61 13.03 -11.99
C GLU A 545 -34.45 14.29 -12.25
N ALA A 546 -34.46 15.25 -11.32
CA ALA A 546 -35.17 16.52 -11.48
C ALA A 546 -34.56 17.43 -12.55
N CYS A 547 -33.24 17.46 -12.70
CA CYS A 547 -32.58 18.19 -13.79
C CYS A 547 -32.85 17.52 -15.15
N TYR A 548 -32.80 16.20 -15.19
CA TYR A 548 -33.07 15.42 -16.39
C TYR A 548 -34.52 15.55 -16.87
N SER A 549 -35.49 15.55 -15.95
CA SER A 549 -36.92 15.65 -16.27
C SER A 549 -37.32 16.99 -16.90
N GLN A 550 -36.50 18.04 -16.76
CA GLN A 550 -36.69 19.31 -17.48
C GLN A 550 -36.46 19.19 -18.99
N ARG A 551 -35.89 18.08 -19.46
CA ARG A 551 -35.60 17.80 -20.88
C ARG A 551 -34.72 18.89 -21.55
N THR A 552 -33.92 19.61 -20.78
CA THR A 552 -32.96 20.61 -21.30
C THR A 552 -31.52 20.14 -21.07
N LEU A 553 -30.66 20.33 -22.07
CA LEU A 553 -29.23 20.03 -21.97
C LEU A 553 -28.53 20.97 -20.97
N GLU A 554 -29.01 22.20 -20.85
CA GLU A 554 -28.45 23.24 -19.98
C GLU A 554 -28.51 22.86 -18.50
N ALA A 555 -29.66 22.38 -18.02
CA ALA A 555 -29.83 21.98 -16.61
C ALA A 555 -28.89 20.82 -16.23
N SER A 556 -28.82 19.79 -17.09
CA SER A 556 -27.95 18.63 -16.91
C SER A 556 -26.46 19.00 -16.98
N SER A 557 -26.08 19.89 -17.90
CA SER A 557 -24.72 20.42 -18.02
C SER A 557 -24.32 21.23 -16.80
N ALA A 558 -25.21 22.10 -16.30
CA ALA A 558 -24.99 22.90 -15.11
C ALA A 558 -24.80 22.02 -13.86
N LEU A 559 -25.64 20.98 -13.69
CA LEU A 559 -25.50 20.02 -12.59
C LEU A 559 -24.17 19.25 -12.66
N ALA A 560 -23.80 18.77 -13.85
CA ALA A 560 -22.54 18.06 -14.05
C ALA A 560 -21.33 18.96 -13.73
N ALA A 561 -21.31 20.18 -14.24
CA ALA A 561 -20.27 21.16 -13.96
C ALA A 561 -20.19 21.51 -12.48
N ALA A 562 -21.33 21.80 -11.83
CA ALA A 562 -21.40 22.08 -10.40
C ALA A 562 -20.85 20.91 -9.56
N THR A 563 -21.17 19.67 -9.95
CA THR A 563 -20.69 18.48 -9.25
C THR A 563 -19.19 18.25 -9.44
N VAL A 564 -18.65 18.48 -10.63
CA VAL A 564 -17.20 18.40 -10.89
C VAL A 564 -16.46 19.46 -10.08
N VAL A 565 -16.95 20.70 -10.07
CA VAL A 565 -16.36 21.80 -9.27
C VAL A 565 -16.42 21.47 -7.79
N LEU A 566 -17.57 21.00 -7.28
CA LEU A 566 -17.71 20.61 -5.87
C LEU A 566 -16.75 19.47 -5.50
N SER A 567 -16.62 18.47 -6.38
CA SER A 567 -15.65 17.38 -6.22
C SER A 567 -14.23 17.94 -6.12
N MET A 568 -13.82 18.80 -7.06
CA MET A 568 -12.50 19.43 -7.05
C MET A 568 -12.27 20.26 -5.79
N CYS A 569 -13.26 21.05 -5.34
CA CYS A 569 -13.19 21.81 -4.10
C CYS A 569 -12.99 20.90 -2.88
N VAL A 570 -13.72 19.79 -2.77
CA VAL A 570 -13.51 18.80 -1.70
C VAL A 570 -12.10 18.19 -1.78
N PHE A 571 -11.55 18.03 -2.99
CA PHE A 571 -10.16 17.59 -3.20
C PHE A 571 -9.12 18.61 -2.72
N ILE A 572 -9.27 19.86 -3.14
CA ILE A 572 -8.34 20.95 -2.83
C ILE A 572 -8.38 21.31 -1.35
N SER A 573 -9.56 21.52 -0.77
CA SER A 573 -9.72 21.90 0.65
C SER A 573 -9.04 20.90 1.59
N PHE A 574 -9.08 19.61 1.25
CA PHE A 574 -8.40 18.59 2.04
C PHE A 574 -6.88 18.61 1.90
N ARG A 575 -6.36 18.86 0.68
CA ARG A 575 -4.92 19.06 0.48
C ARG A 575 -4.41 20.29 1.23
N CYS A 576 -5.22 21.35 1.30
CA CYS A 576 -4.87 22.53 2.09
C CYS A 576 -4.84 22.22 3.59
N ARG A 577 -5.85 21.50 4.11
CA ARG A 577 -5.89 21.10 5.53
C ARG A 577 -4.73 20.20 5.92
N SER A 578 -4.37 19.23 5.08
CA SER A 578 -3.23 18.36 5.34
C SER A 578 -1.90 19.11 5.36
N ARG A 579 -1.73 20.07 4.43
CA ARG A 579 -0.57 20.97 4.42
C ARG A 579 -0.50 21.85 5.68
N GLN A 580 -1.61 22.47 6.07
CA GLN A 580 -1.67 23.28 7.28
C GLN A 580 -1.36 22.46 8.55
N GLN A 581 -1.80 21.21 8.61
CA GLN A 581 -1.51 20.33 9.74
C GLN A 581 -0.03 19.98 9.80
N ARG A 582 0.63 19.74 8.66
CA ARG A 582 2.10 19.58 8.59
C ARG A 582 2.84 20.83 9.02
N GLU A 583 2.42 22.00 8.55
CA GLU A 583 3.03 23.28 8.94
C GLU A 583 2.89 23.53 10.45
N ARG A 584 1.72 23.26 11.04
CA ARG A 584 1.54 23.36 12.50
C ARG A 584 2.42 22.38 13.28
N ASN A 585 2.50 21.13 12.84
CA ASN A 585 3.35 20.13 13.49
C ASN A 585 4.82 20.59 13.47
N ASN A 586 5.29 21.13 12.36
CA ASN A 586 6.66 21.65 12.24
C ASN A 586 6.88 22.92 13.09
N SER A 587 5.88 23.80 13.22
CA SER A 587 6.00 25.00 14.07
C SER A 587 6.13 24.68 15.55
N TYR A 588 5.43 23.65 16.06
CA TYR A 588 5.59 23.22 17.44
C TYR A 588 7.02 22.74 17.77
N GLU A 589 7.74 22.20 16.78
CA GLU A 589 9.13 21.73 16.96
C GLU A 589 10.11 22.88 17.15
N ILE A 590 9.95 23.96 16.37
CA ILE A 590 10.82 25.13 16.48
C ILE A 590 10.65 25.77 17.86
N SER A 591 9.43 25.75 18.42
CA SER A 591 9.17 26.35 19.74
C SER A 591 9.55 25.50 20.94
N SER A 592 9.80 24.19 20.79
CA SER A 592 10.13 23.30 21.92
C SER A 592 11.63 23.01 22.06
N GLY A 593 12.46 23.56 21.15
CA GLY A 593 13.91 23.38 21.14
C GLY A 593 14.70 24.51 21.82
N ASP A 594 14.02 25.56 22.26
CA ASP A 594 14.53 26.65 23.13
C ASP A 594 14.07 26.39 24.57
#